data_AF-A0A6U5DWA1-F1
#
_entry.id   AF-A0A6U5DWA1-F1
#
_cell.length_a   1.000
_cell.length_b   1.000
_cell.length_c   1.000
_cell.angle_alpha   90.00
_cell.angle_beta   90.00
_cell.angle_gamma   90.00
#
_symmetry.space_group_name_H-M   'P 1'
#
loop_
_entity.id
_entity.type
_entity.pdbx_description
1 polymer ?
#
loop_
_entity_poly.entity_id
_entity_poly.type
_entity_poly.pdbx_seq_one_letter_code
_entity_poly.pdbx_strand_id
1 'polypeptide(L)'
;MIPNEPMYVILNTAMSSTWGFPLPCPRGCKCDCFECGNSKCECGFPPGFCKNFPNSFDIDYVRIYQAVNDTKHKLGCSTSTHPSDVFIEAHKKRYIDPFSGDKEPLKVVETGGMACTDNKDCGGELNRGICDTENSCQCFTGYTGPSCLANVGYNDIPNKRKILPVEFLEENGQFFLVSHMYLLFLL
;
A
#
# COMPACT_ATOMS: atom_id res chain seq x y z
N MET A 1 3.89 18.43 1.67
CA MET A 1 2.48 18.37 1.23
C MET A 1 1.99 16.98 1.55
N ILE A 2 0.94 16.86 2.36
CA ILE A 2 0.29 15.56 2.63
C ILE A 2 -0.65 15.27 1.46
N PRO A 3 -0.70 14.03 0.93
CA PRO A 3 -1.63 13.69 -0.15
C PRO A 3 -3.07 14.02 0.23
N ASN A 4 -3.82 14.60 -0.70
CA ASN A 4 -5.25 14.91 -0.51
C ASN A 4 -6.14 13.72 -0.91
N GLU A 5 -5.55 12.56 -1.23
CA GLU A 5 -6.24 11.37 -1.71
C GLU A 5 -6.39 10.36 -0.57
N PRO A 6 -7.39 9.46 -0.64
CA PRO A 6 -7.53 8.37 0.32
C PRO A 6 -6.25 7.53 0.37
N MET A 7 -5.80 7.23 1.59
CA MET A 7 -4.62 6.43 1.84
C MET A 7 -4.98 5.22 2.69
N TYR A 8 -4.16 4.18 2.60
CA TYR A 8 -4.24 3.00 3.46
C TYR A 8 -3.12 3.04 4.49
N VAL A 9 -3.37 2.43 5.66
CA VAL A 9 -2.36 2.31 6.72
C VAL A 9 -1.61 0.99 6.52
N ILE A 10 -0.28 1.09 6.41
CA ILE A 10 0.61 -0.07 6.40
C ILE A 10 1.35 -0.08 7.73
N LEU A 11 1.37 -1.23 8.40
CA LEU A 11 2.20 -1.50 9.58
C LEU A 11 3.11 -2.66 9.22
N ASN A 12 4.42 -2.43 9.23
CA ASN A 12 5.40 -3.44 8.85
C ASN A 12 6.66 -3.37 9.73
N THR A 13 7.33 -4.52 9.84
CA THR A 13 8.72 -4.61 10.27
C THR A 13 9.57 -4.87 9.03
N ALA A 14 10.44 -3.93 8.69
CA ALA A 14 11.36 -4.08 7.56
C ALA A 14 12.80 -3.88 7.99
N MET A 15 13.70 -4.56 7.31
CA MET A 15 15.15 -4.40 7.46
C MET A 15 15.74 -4.07 6.09
N SER A 16 16.60 -3.06 6.04
CA SER A 16 17.29 -2.66 4.81
C SER A 16 18.77 -2.47 5.08
N SER A 17 19.64 -3.08 4.25
CA SER A 17 21.08 -2.86 4.31
C SER A 17 21.51 -1.46 3.90
N THR A 18 20.63 -0.68 3.25
CA THR A 18 20.91 0.68 2.78
C THR A 18 20.44 1.77 3.75
N TRP A 19 19.64 1.42 4.76
CA TRP A 19 19.12 2.38 5.74
C TRP A 19 19.09 1.78 7.14
N GLY A 20 19.77 2.41 8.11
CA GLY A 20 19.84 1.94 9.50
C GLY A 20 21.02 1.01 9.82
N PHE A 21 21.92 0.75 8.87
CA PHE A 21 23.13 -0.04 9.04
C PHE A 21 24.37 0.87 9.02
N PRO A 22 25.47 0.49 9.70
CA PRO A 22 26.65 1.34 9.77
C PRO A 22 27.28 1.52 8.39
N LEU A 23 27.22 2.75 7.87
CA LEU A 23 28.02 3.19 6.75
C LEU A 23 29.17 4.06 7.29
N PRO A 24 30.46 3.75 6.99
CA PRO A 24 30.96 2.68 6.12
C PRO A 24 31.06 1.31 6.80
N CYS A 25 31.17 0.25 5.98
CA CYS A 25 31.37 -1.13 6.43
C CYS A 25 32.56 -1.25 7.40
N PRO A 26 32.43 -1.99 8.53
CA PRO A 26 33.51 -2.14 9.49
C PRO A 26 34.79 -2.74 8.87
N ARG A 27 35.96 -2.31 9.36
CA ARG A 27 37.26 -2.83 8.88
C ARG A 27 37.33 -4.36 9.07
N GLY A 28 37.67 -5.06 7.99
CA GLY A 28 37.76 -6.53 7.99
C GLY A 28 36.44 -7.24 7.69
N CYS A 29 35.36 -6.50 7.46
CA CYS A 29 34.08 -7.03 6.99
C CYS A 29 33.89 -6.72 5.51
N LYS A 30 33.28 -7.64 4.75
CA LYS A 30 32.93 -7.43 3.34
C LYS A 30 31.57 -6.77 3.15
N CYS A 31 30.65 -6.93 4.12
CA CYS A 31 29.26 -6.46 4.07
C CYS A 31 28.50 -6.91 2.79
N ASP A 32 28.85 -8.06 2.23
CA ASP A 32 28.21 -8.72 1.10
C ASP A 32 27.04 -9.64 1.52
N CYS A 33 26.97 -9.97 2.81
CA CYS A 33 25.92 -10.78 3.41
C CYS A 33 25.54 -10.27 4.81
N PHE A 34 24.29 -10.50 5.21
CA PHE A 34 23.72 -10.07 6.49
C PHE A 34 22.99 -11.26 7.13
N GLU A 35 23.71 -12.04 7.92
CA GLU A 35 23.20 -13.28 8.53
C GLU A 35 23.70 -13.43 9.97
N CYS A 36 22.76 -13.61 10.91
CA CYS A 36 23.08 -13.84 12.31
C CYS A 36 23.58 -15.29 12.51
N GLY A 37 24.61 -15.47 13.34
CA GLY A 37 25.21 -16.80 13.58
C GLY A 37 26.32 -17.18 12.59
N ASN A 38 26.55 -16.36 11.56
CA ASN A 38 27.67 -16.48 10.63
C ASN A 38 28.64 -15.31 10.84
N SER A 39 29.78 -15.55 11.47
CA SER A 39 30.73 -14.49 11.86
C SER A 39 31.25 -13.61 10.70
N LYS A 40 31.25 -14.13 9.46
CA LYS A 40 31.66 -13.36 8.27
C LYS A 40 30.58 -12.41 7.75
N CYS A 41 29.31 -12.71 8.02
CA CYS A 41 28.16 -11.91 7.61
C CYS A 41 27.64 -11.05 8.77
N GLU A 42 27.80 -11.51 10.00
CA GLU A 42 27.34 -10.82 11.21
C GLU A 42 28.08 -9.49 11.42
N CYS A 43 29.35 -9.40 10.97
CA CYS A 43 30.12 -8.17 11.03
C CYS A 43 29.49 -7.00 10.23
N GLY A 44 28.54 -7.28 9.33
CA GLY A 44 27.79 -6.27 8.60
C GLY A 44 26.69 -5.61 9.45
N PHE A 45 26.30 -6.23 10.56
CA PHE A 45 25.31 -5.66 11.47
C PHE A 45 25.93 -4.71 12.50
N PRO A 46 25.15 -3.75 13.06
CA PRO A 46 25.51 -3.08 14.29
C PRO A 46 25.85 -4.08 15.42
N PRO A 47 26.85 -3.80 16.27
CA PRO A 47 27.16 -4.66 17.41
C PRO A 47 25.93 -4.94 18.29
N GLY A 48 25.67 -6.21 18.57
CA GLY A 48 24.54 -6.65 19.40
C GLY A 48 23.20 -6.77 18.67
N PHE A 49 23.13 -6.43 17.39
CA PHE A 49 21.90 -6.54 16.59
C PHE A 49 21.29 -7.95 16.62
N CYS A 50 22.11 -8.98 16.38
CA CYS A 50 21.65 -10.36 16.35
C CYS A 50 21.14 -10.89 17.70
N LYS A 51 21.48 -10.25 18.82
CA LYS A 51 20.95 -10.61 20.14
C LYS A 51 19.48 -10.21 20.32
N ASN A 52 18.98 -9.31 19.47
CA ASN A 52 17.60 -8.85 19.50
C ASN A 52 16.64 -9.76 18.74
N PHE A 53 17.12 -10.86 18.13
CA PHE A 53 16.28 -11.80 17.39
C PHE A 53 16.10 -13.13 18.14
N PRO A 54 14.91 -13.75 18.05
CA PRO A 54 13.70 -13.23 17.38
C PRO A 54 13.06 -12.06 18.15
N ASN A 55 12.49 -11.10 17.42
CA ASN A 55 11.69 -10.00 17.98
C ASN A 55 10.24 -10.09 17.53
N SER A 56 9.34 -9.48 18.31
CA SER A 56 7.93 -9.31 17.96
C SER A 56 7.61 -7.84 17.72
N PHE A 57 6.62 -7.59 16.86
CA PHE A 57 6.02 -6.28 16.67
C PHE A 57 4.53 -6.40 16.96
N ASP A 58 4.20 -6.18 18.24
CA ASP A 58 2.86 -6.38 18.77
C ASP A 58 2.07 -5.08 18.70
N ILE A 59 0.87 -5.15 18.09
CA ILE A 59 -0.04 -4.02 17.92
C ILE A 59 -1.30 -4.30 18.73
N ASP A 60 -1.53 -3.53 19.79
CA ASP A 60 -2.74 -3.65 20.61
C ASP A 60 -3.96 -3.04 19.91
N TYR A 61 -3.85 -1.79 19.46
CA TYR A 61 -4.90 -1.14 18.71
C TYR A 61 -4.39 -0.06 17.75
N VAL A 62 -5.17 0.17 16.69
CA VAL A 62 -5.04 1.31 15.78
C VAL A 62 -6.31 2.14 15.88
N ARG A 63 -6.18 3.45 16.11
CA ARG A 63 -7.32 4.37 16.14
C ARG A 63 -7.08 5.51 15.16
N ILE A 64 -8.01 5.69 14.22
CA ILE A 64 -7.99 6.77 13.23
C ILE A 64 -9.15 7.69 13.57
N TYR A 65 -8.86 8.97 13.77
CA TYR A 65 -9.86 9.97 14.12
C TYR A 65 -10.05 10.96 12.97
N GLN A 66 -11.29 11.42 12.80
CA GLN A 66 -11.62 12.53 11.92
C GLN A 66 -12.35 13.59 12.74
N ALA A 67 -12.03 14.86 12.51
CA ALA A 67 -12.70 15.95 13.22
C ALA A 67 -14.15 16.09 12.72
N VAL A 68 -15.11 15.99 13.64
CA VAL A 68 -16.55 15.92 13.32
C VAL A 68 -17.07 17.16 12.58
N ASN A 69 -16.44 18.32 12.77
CA ASN A 69 -16.90 19.60 12.23
C ASN A 69 -15.87 20.28 11.31
N ASP A 70 -14.83 19.58 10.86
CA ASP A 70 -13.90 20.15 9.89
C ASP A 70 -14.37 19.85 8.47
N THR A 71 -14.76 20.91 7.75
CA THR A 71 -15.27 20.84 6.37
C THR A 71 -14.23 20.39 5.35
N LYS A 72 -12.94 20.36 5.73
CA LYS A 72 -11.85 19.82 4.91
C LYS A 72 -11.88 18.29 4.86
N HIS A 73 -12.42 17.62 5.88
CA HIS A 73 -12.61 16.18 5.83
C HIS A 73 -13.81 15.84 4.94
N LYS A 74 -13.54 15.23 3.79
CA LYS A 74 -14.58 14.70 2.92
C LYS A 74 -14.73 13.20 3.17
N LEU A 75 -15.97 12.76 3.37
CA LEU A 75 -16.32 11.36 3.58
C LEU A 75 -16.92 10.77 2.30
N GLY A 76 -16.62 9.50 2.05
CA GLY A 76 -17.12 8.74 0.90
C GLY A 76 -16.26 8.83 -0.36
N CYS A 77 -16.62 8.04 -1.37
CA CYS A 77 -15.96 8.07 -2.68
C CYS A 77 -16.56 9.16 -3.57
N SER A 78 -15.80 9.63 -4.57
CA SER A 78 -16.26 10.58 -5.60
C SER A 78 -16.82 11.89 -5.04
N THR A 79 -16.13 12.45 -4.05
CA THR A 79 -16.49 13.76 -3.46
C THR A 79 -16.41 14.86 -4.53
N SER A 80 -17.18 15.95 -4.38
CA SER A 80 -17.19 17.05 -5.36
C SER A 80 -15.85 17.76 -5.53
N THR A 81 -14.89 17.56 -4.63
CA THR A 81 -13.55 18.17 -4.68
C THR A 81 -12.53 17.33 -5.46
N HIS A 82 -12.90 16.12 -5.89
CA HIS A 82 -12.01 15.22 -6.62
C HIS A 82 -12.64 14.78 -7.95
N PRO A 83 -11.81 14.44 -8.95
CA PRO A 83 -12.28 13.93 -10.23
C PRO A 83 -13.25 12.76 -10.07
N SER A 84 -14.34 12.77 -10.84
CA SER A 84 -15.22 11.61 -10.95
C SER A 84 -14.59 10.52 -11.82
N ASP A 85 -15.15 9.32 -11.74
CA ASP A 85 -14.90 8.20 -12.66
C ASP A 85 -14.99 8.65 -14.13
N VAL A 86 -16.07 9.35 -14.51
CA VAL A 86 -16.27 9.86 -15.87
C VAL A 86 -15.20 10.88 -16.27
N PHE A 87 -14.77 11.74 -15.33
CA PHE A 87 -13.71 12.69 -15.62
C PHE A 87 -12.37 11.98 -15.87
N ILE A 88 -12.04 10.99 -15.04
CA ILE A 88 -10.80 10.20 -15.17
C ILE A 88 -10.80 9.44 -16.51
N GLU A 89 -11.92 8.81 -16.86
CA GLU A 89 -12.09 8.11 -18.14
C GLU A 89 -11.93 9.05 -19.35
N ALA A 90 -12.44 10.29 -19.28
CA ALA A 90 -12.26 11.27 -20.33
C ALA A 90 -10.83 11.84 -20.41
N HIS A 91 -10.05 11.72 -19.33
CA HIS A 91 -8.71 12.31 -19.20
C HIS A 91 -7.62 11.27 -18.90
N LYS A 92 -7.75 10.03 -19.39
CA LYS A 92 -6.88 8.89 -19.02
C LYS A 92 -5.39 9.21 -19.01
N LYS A 93 -4.93 9.96 -20.03
CA LYS A 93 -3.51 10.35 -20.19
C LYS A 93 -2.92 11.12 -18.99
N ARG A 94 -3.74 11.74 -18.15
CA ARG A 94 -3.30 12.44 -16.93
C ARG A 94 -3.09 11.52 -15.73
N TYR A 95 -3.65 10.32 -15.79
CA TYR A 95 -3.73 9.37 -14.69
C TYR A 95 -3.06 8.04 -15.00
N ILE A 96 -2.32 7.97 -16.10
CA ILE A 96 -1.49 6.83 -16.51
C ILE A 96 -0.05 7.29 -16.37
N ASP A 97 0.79 6.46 -15.75
CA ASP A 97 2.24 6.68 -15.80
C ASP A 97 2.75 6.32 -17.20
N PRO A 98 3.26 7.29 -17.99
CA PRO A 98 3.74 7.02 -19.34
C PRO A 98 4.97 6.12 -19.38
N PHE A 99 5.62 5.88 -18.24
CA PHE A 99 6.83 5.06 -18.12
C PHE A 99 6.56 3.66 -17.56
N SER A 100 5.41 3.41 -16.93
CA SER A 100 5.05 2.10 -16.39
C SER A 100 4.51 1.13 -17.45
N GLY A 101 4.14 1.64 -18.63
CA GLY A 101 3.48 0.86 -19.69
C GLY A 101 1.99 0.62 -19.45
N ASP A 102 1.41 1.28 -18.44
CA ASP A 102 -0.01 1.18 -18.12
C ASP A 102 -0.87 1.71 -19.28
N LYS A 103 -1.99 1.05 -19.53
CA LYS A 103 -2.95 1.43 -20.59
C LYS A 103 -4.21 2.10 -20.02
N GLU A 104 -4.45 1.92 -18.73
CA GLU A 104 -5.65 2.37 -18.04
C GLU A 104 -5.28 3.07 -16.72
N PRO A 105 -5.99 4.15 -16.34
CA PRO A 105 -5.71 4.92 -15.11
C PRO A 105 -5.80 4.14 -13.81
N LEU A 106 -6.70 3.17 -13.77
CA LEU A 106 -7.00 2.38 -12.59
C LEU A 106 -6.74 0.92 -12.92
N LYS A 107 -5.84 0.30 -12.17
CA LYS A 107 -5.67 -1.15 -12.21
C LYS A 107 -6.88 -1.80 -11.58
N VAL A 108 -7.30 -2.92 -12.17
CA VAL A 108 -8.39 -3.72 -11.60
C VAL A 108 -7.91 -4.27 -10.27
N VAL A 109 -8.79 -4.29 -9.27
CA VAL A 109 -8.46 -4.94 -8.00
C VAL A 109 -8.26 -6.43 -8.28
N GLU A 110 -7.06 -6.93 -7.98
CA GLU A 110 -6.72 -8.34 -8.18
C GLU A 110 -7.68 -9.24 -7.40
N THR A 111 -8.17 -10.29 -8.05
CA THR A 111 -9.16 -11.23 -7.48
C THR A 111 -8.59 -12.64 -7.51
N GLY A 112 -7.63 -12.89 -6.65
CA GLY A 112 -6.83 -14.12 -6.64
C GLY A 112 -5.47 -13.91 -7.30
N GLY A 113 -4.80 -15.01 -7.69
CA GLY A 113 -3.50 -14.97 -8.35
C GLY A 113 -2.30 -15.26 -7.46
N MET A 114 -2.48 -15.40 -6.13
CA MET A 114 -1.40 -15.88 -5.26
C MET A 114 -1.12 -17.36 -5.54
N ALA A 115 0.15 -17.74 -5.54
CA ALA A 115 0.55 -19.14 -5.59
C ALA A 115 0.05 -19.89 -4.35
N CYS A 116 -0.57 -21.05 -4.54
CA CYS A 116 -1.18 -21.85 -3.49
C CYS A 116 -0.86 -23.33 -3.64
N THR A 117 -0.93 -24.06 -2.53
CA THR A 117 -0.85 -25.53 -2.50
C THR A 117 -2.20 -26.15 -2.15
N ASP A 118 -2.97 -25.49 -1.28
CA ASP A 118 -4.30 -25.93 -0.90
C ASP A 118 -5.30 -24.76 -0.78
N ASN A 119 -6.58 -25.09 -0.61
CA ASN A 119 -7.65 -24.09 -0.53
C ASN A 119 -7.52 -23.15 0.69
N LYS A 120 -6.81 -23.54 1.73
CA LYS A 120 -6.62 -22.70 2.93
C LYS A 120 -5.68 -21.54 2.65
N ASP A 121 -4.76 -21.69 1.70
CA ASP A 121 -3.92 -20.59 1.21
C ASP A 121 -4.77 -19.48 0.56
N CYS A 122 -5.95 -19.85 0.04
CA CYS A 122 -6.87 -19.00 -0.71
C CYS A 122 -8.09 -18.61 0.14
N GLY A 123 -7.88 -17.84 1.19
CA GLY A 123 -8.97 -17.30 2.02
C GLY A 123 -8.99 -17.80 3.46
N GLY A 124 -7.94 -18.54 3.87
CA GLY A 124 -7.78 -19.07 5.22
C GLY A 124 -8.75 -20.19 5.55
N GLU A 125 -8.89 -20.49 6.84
CA GLU A 125 -9.81 -21.52 7.38
C GLU A 125 -11.30 -21.24 7.09
N LEU A 126 -11.62 -20.06 6.54
CA LEU A 126 -12.97 -19.65 6.17
C LEU A 126 -13.33 -19.95 4.71
N ASN A 127 -12.43 -20.60 3.95
CA ASN A 127 -12.65 -21.03 2.56
C ASN A 127 -13.26 -19.91 1.68
N ARG A 128 -12.58 -18.76 1.61
CA ARG A 128 -13.03 -17.58 0.83
C ARG A 128 -12.58 -17.62 -0.63
N GLY A 129 -11.93 -18.70 -1.02
CA GLY A 129 -11.42 -18.98 -2.34
C GLY A 129 -10.96 -20.44 -2.43
N ILE A 130 -10.46 -20.79 -3.60
CA ILE A 130 -9.96 -22.13 -3.92
C ILE A 130 -8.58 -22.01 -4.56
N CYS A 131 -7.76 -23.03 -4.37
CA CYS A 131 -6.54 -23.20 -5.13
C CYS A 131 -6.89 -23.94 -6.43
N ASP A 132 -6.68 -23.28 -7.56
CA ASP A 132 -6.97 -23.87 -8.86
C ASP A 132 -5.90 -24.89 -9.30
N THR A 133 -6.12 -25.52 -10.44
CA THR A 133 -5.21 -26.53 -10.99
C THR A 133 -3.88 -25.96 -11.48
N GLU A 134 -3.76 -24.63 -11.60
CA GLU A 134 -2.54 -23.93 -11.94
C GLU A 134 -1.75 -23.48 -10.69
N ASN A 135 -2.17 -23.95 -9.50
CA ASN A 135 -1.63 -23.53 -8.20
C ASN A 135 -1.81 -22.03 -7.97
N SER A 136 -2.92 -21.46 -8.43
CA SER A 136 -3.27 -20.05 -8.27
C SER A 136 -4.59 -19.90 -7.52
N CYS A 137 -4.65 -18.93 -6.60
CA CYS A 137 -5.88 -18.66 -5.87
C CYS A 137 -6.96 -18.07 -6.77
N GLN A 138 -8.20 -18.56 -6.62
CA GLN A 138 -9.40 -17.97 -7.19
C GLN A 138 -10.40 -17.63 -6.08
N CYS A 139 -10.78 -16.36 -6.01
CA CYS A 139 -11.65 -15.87 -4.93
C CYS A 139 -13.12 -16.14 -5.19
N PHE A 140 -13.85 -16.48 -4.13
CA PHE A 140 -15.31 -16.54 -4.19
C PHE A 140 -15.93 -15.13 -4.24
N THR A 141 -17.19 -15.07 -4.67
CA THR A 141 -17.93 -13.82 -4.77
C THR A 141 -17.96 -13.08 -3.42
N GLY A 142 -17.63 -11.79 -3.46
CA GLY A 142 -17.53 -10.95 -2.27
C GLY A 142 -16.13 -10.89 -1.66
N TYR A 143 -15.16 -11.62 -2.20
CA TYR A 143 -13.76 -11.59 -1.77
C TYR A 143 -12.80 -11.14 -2.89
N THR A 144 -11.68 -10.56 -2.48
CA THR A 144 -10.66 -9.98 -3.37
C THR A 144 -9.28 -10.03 -2.73
N GLY A 145 -8.27 -9.54 -3.46
CA GLY A 145 -6.86 -9.63 -3.13
C GLY A 145 -6.25 -10.96 -3.59
N PRO A 146 -4.90 -11.06 -3.59
CA PRO A 146 -4.20 -12.22 -4.13
C PRO A 146 -4.54 -13.55 -3.44
N SER A 147 -4.78 -13.51 -2.12
CA SER A 147 -5.15 -14.68 -1.29
C SER A 147 -6.60 -14.66 -0.82
N CYS A 148 -7.48 -13.84 -1.40
CA CYS A 148 -8.92 -13.83 -1.09
C CYS A 148 -9.28 -13.52 0.37
N LEU A 149 -8.40 -12.84 1.10
CA LEU A 149 -8.63 -12.47 2.50
C LEU A 149 -9.44 -11.18 2.66
N ALA A 150 -9.44 -10.31 1.65
CA ALA A 150 -10.16 -9.04 1.68
C ALA A 150 -11.59 -9.20 1.16
N ASN A 151 -12.53 -8.40 1.67
CA ASN A 151 -13.87 -8.31 1.08
C ASN A 151 -13.86 -7.33 -0.09
N VAL A 152 -14.70 -7.59 -1.10
CA VAL A 152 -15.01 -6.61 -2.13
C VAL A 152 -15.78 -5.46 -1.47
N GLY A 153 -15.15 -4.30 -1.40
CA GLY A 153 -15.83 -3.07 -0.96
C GLY A 153 -16.76 -2.57 -2.07
N TYR A 154 -17.97 -2.13 -1.70
CA TYR A 154 -18.84 -1.39 -2.59
C TYR A 154 -19.21 -0.04 -1.95
N ASN A 155 -19.47 0.97 -2.79
CA ASN A 155 -19.96 2.26 -2.32
C ASN A 155 -21.49 2.28 -2.44
N ASP A 156 -22.17 2.22 -1.30
CA ASP A 156 -23.64 2.24 -1.18
C ASP A 156 -24.25 3.58 -1.61
N ILE A 157 -23.45 4.61 -1.85
CA ILE A 157 -23.94 5.90 -2.35
C ILE A 157 -24.24 5.72 -3.84
N PRO A 158 -25.51 5.65 -4.27
CA PRO A 158 -25.84 5.51 -5.67
C PRO A 158 -25.24 6.69 -6.41
N ASN A 159 -24.45 6.39 -7.45
CA ASN A 159 -23.80 7.34 -8.33
C ASN A 159 -24.90 8.17 -9.02
N LYS A 160 -25.41 9.22 -8.36
CA LYS A 160 -26.23 10.22 -9.00
C LYS A 160 -25.28 10.91 -9.96
N ARG A 161 -25.27 10.47 -11.22
CA ARG A 161 -24.58 11.05 -12.37
C ARG A 161 -25.06 12.49 -12.60
N LYS A 162 -24.88 13.38 -11.64
CA LYS A 162 -24.97 14.81 -11.83
C LYS A 162 -23.56 15.28 -12.09
N ILE A 163 -23.30 15.54 -13.36
CA ILE A 163 -22.15 16.32 -13.81
C ILE A 163 -22.31 17.68 -13.11
N LEU A 164 -21.56 17.90 -12.02
CA LEU A 164 -21.39 19.22 -11.46
C LEU A 164 -20.16 19.83 -12.15
N PRO A 165 -20.27 21.05 -12.69
CA PRO A 165 -19.13 21.71 -13.31
C PRO A 165 -18.05 21.94 -12.24
N VAL A 166 -16.84 21.43 -12.51
CA VAL A 166 -15.66 21.68 -11.68
C VAL A 166 -15.14 23.07 -12.04
N GLU A 167 -15.43 24.06 -11.20
CA GLU A 167 -14.80 25.39 -11.28
C GLU A 167 -13.39 25.30 -10.69
N PHE A 168 -12.38 25.59 -11.51
CA PHE A 168 -10.99 25.70 -11.09
C PHE A 168 -10.79 27.02 -10.36
N LEU A 169 -10.39 26.97 -9.08
CA LEU A 169 -9.83 28.13 -8.38
C LEU A 169 -8.30 27.97 -8.35
N GLU A 170 -7.62 28.75 -9.19
CA GLU A 170 -6.20 29.09 -9.03
C GLU A 170 -6.08 30.12 -7.92
N GLU A 171 -5.35 29.83 -6.83
CA GLU A 171 -4.69 30.88 -6.04
C GLU A 171 -3.33 30.42 -5.49
N ASN A 172 -2.29 31.08 -6.02
CA ASN A 172 -1.09 31.64 -5.38
C ASN A 172 -0.28 30.81 -4.37
N GLY A 173 0.94 30.46 -4.78
CA GLY A 173 1.87 29.67 -3.99
C GLY A 173 2.50 30.36 -2.79
N GLN A 174 2.92 29.54 -1.83
CA GLN A 174 4.14 29.73 -1.04
C GLN A 174 4.58 28.39 -0.43
N PHE A 175 5.89 28.14 -0.46
CA PHE A 175 6.60 26.97 0.08
C PHE A 175 6.59 26.97 1.61
N PHE A 176 6.67 25.80 2.28
CA PHE A 176 7.60 25.55 3.40
C PHE A 176 7.70 24.05 3.81
N LEU A 177 8.97 23.65 3.97
CA LEU A 177 9.62 22.60 4.76
C LEU A 177 9.11 21.14 4.83
N VAL A 178 10.12 20.28 4.68
CA VAL A 178 10.14 18.84 4.51
C VAL A 178 10.07 18.13 5.87
N SER A 179 9.24 17.10 5.96
CA SER A 179 9.51 15.93 6.81
C SER A 179 9.19 14.69 5.99
N HIS A 180 10.20 13.85 5.78
CA HIS A 180 10.09 12.63 4.97
C HIS A 180 9.31 11.57 5.75
N MET A 181 8.04 11.40 5.41
CA MET A 181 7.29 10.18 5.67
C MET A 181 7.20 9.45 4.33
N TYR A 182 8.02 8.42 4.15
CA TYR A 182 7.97 7.60 2.95
C TYR A 182 6.67 6.79 2.96
N LEU A 183 5.68 7.27 2.23
CA LEU A 183 4.56 6.46 1.78
C LEU A 183 5.05 5.68 0.55
N LEU A 184 5.16 4.36 0.66
CA LEU A 184 5.38 3.52 -0.52
C LEU A 184 4.10 3.55 -1.36
N PHE A 185 4.15 4.24 -2.49
CA PHE A 185 3.17 4.11 -3.55
C PHE A 185 3.52 2.84 -4.33
N LEU A 186 2.71 1.79 -4.17
CA LEU A 186 2.69 0.69 -5.13
C LEU A 186 1.90 1.19 -6.33
N LEU A 187 2.61 1.51 -7.42
CA LEU A 187 2.07 1.65 -8.76
C LEU A 187 1.81 0.27 -9.35
#